data_AF-A0A3D2YWD5-F1
#
_entry.id   AF-A0A3D2YWD5-F1
#
_cell.length_a   1.000
_cell.length_b   1.000
_cell.length_c   1.000
_cell.angle_alpha   90.00
_cell.angle_beta   90.00
_cell.angle_gamma   90.00
#
_symmetry.space_group_name_H-M   'P 1'
#
loop_
_entity.id
_entity.type
_entity.pdbx_description
1 polymer ?
#
loop_
_entity_poly.entity_id
_entity_poly.type
_entity_poly.pdbx_seq_one_letter_code
_entity_poly.pdbx_strand_id
1 'polypeptide(L)' 'DTVIVEVANPNHPYGVRGVGEVPIVPPMAAISNAIYDAIGVRMNHLPMSPDKVLEALWAKEGK' A
#
# COMPACT_ATOMS: atom_id res chain seq x y z
N ASP A 1 -9.47 -1.27 9.95
CA ASP A 1 -10.49 -0.33 10.43
C ASP A 1 -10.67 0.75 9.38
N THR A 2 -11.90 1.23 9.18
CA THR A 2 -12.23 2.21 8.14
C THR A 2 -12.72 3.48 8.80
N VAL A 3 -12.04 4.60 8.54
CA VAL A 3 -12.37 5.90 9.14
C VAL A 3 -12.79 6.86 8.03
N ILE A 4 -13.98 7.46 8.18
CA ILE A 4 -14.42 8.55 7.31
C ILE A 4 -13.77 9.84 7.83
N VAL A 5 -12.99 10.49 6.97
CA VAL A 5 -12.36 11.77 7.28
C VAL A 5 -13.03 12.85 6.45
N GLU A 6 -13.66 13.80 7.14
CA GLU A 6 -14.38 14.90 6.50
C GLU A 6 -13.48 16.14 6.42
N VAL A 7 -13.13 16.53 5.19
CA VAL A 7 -12.50 17.82 4.92
C VAL A 7 -13.26 18.45 3.76
N ALA A 8 -13.95 19.57 4.01
CA ALA A 8 -14.78 20.19 2.99
C ALA A 8 -13.95 20.63 1.78
N ASN A 9 -14.47 20.41 0.57
CA ASN A 9 -13.97 21.03 -0.65
C ASN A 9 -14.58 22.45 -0.79
N PRO A 10 -13.79 23.54 -0.73
CA PRO A 10 -14.32 24.90 -0.81
C PRO A 10 -15.02 25.21 -2.14
N ASN A 11 -14.77 24.43 -3.19
CA ASN A 11 -15.31 24.64 -4.53
C ASN A 11 -16.55 23.80 -4.84
N HIS A 12 -17.02 22.94 -3.93
CA HIS A 12 -18.21 22.11 -4.14
C HIS A 12 -19.37 22.59 -3.24
N PRO A 13 -20.60 22.77 -3.76
CA PRO A 13 -21.73 23.32 -2.98
C PRO A 13 -22.02 22.61 -1.66
N TYR A 14 -21.70 21.32 -1.59
CA TYR A 14 -21.88 20.47 -0.41
C TYR A 14 -20.57 20.04 0.25
N GLY A 15 -19.42 20.58 -0.16
CA GLY A 15 -18.11 20.21 0.40
C GLY A 15 -17.62 18.79 0.08
N VAL A 16 -18.37 18.00 -0.69
CA VAL A 16 -18.07 16.60 -1.03
C VAL A 16 -16.78 16.44 -1.84
N ARG A 17 -16.11 15.31 -1.63
CA ARG A 17 -14.95 14.84 -2.41
C ARG A 17 -15.22 13.42 -2.91
N GLY A 18 -14.66 13.07 -4.07
CA GLY A 18 -14.74 11.71 -4.61
C GLY A 18 -13.98 10.71 -3.75
N VAL A 19 -14.53 9.50 -3.58
CA VAL A 19 -13.95 8.45 -2.71
C VAL A 19 -13.85 7.07 -3.40
N GLY A 20 -14.21 6.95 -4.67
CA GLY A 20 -14.20 5.65 -5.37
C GLY A 20 -12.80 5.04 -5.51
N GLU A 21 -11.81 5.86 -5.87
CA GLU A 21 -10.43 5.40 -6.13
C GLU A 21 -9.52 5.51 -4.89
N VAL A 22 -9.85 6.41 -3.97
CA VAL A 22 -9.05 6.67 -2.76
C VAL A 22 -8.75 5.40 -1.94
N PRO A 23 -9.68 4.45 -1.72
CA PRO A 23 -9.39 3.25 -0.93
C PRO A 23 -8.65 2.16 -1.71
N ILE A 24 -8.65 2.17 -3.05
CA ILE A 24 -8.01 1.11 -3.86
C ILE A 24 -6.53 1.41 -4.17
N VAL A 25 -6.13 2.67 -4.17
CA VAL A 25 -4.74 3.10 -4.44
C VAL A 25 -3.75 2.74 -3.31
N PRO A 26 -4.00 3.05 -2.03
CA PRO A 26 -2.99 2.89 -0.96
C PRO A 26 -2.66 1.45 -0.52
N PRO A 27 -3.52 0.41 -0.64
CA PRO A 27 -3.22 -0.93 -0.12
C PRO A 27 -1.90 -1.52 -0.63
N MET A 28 -1.58 -1.35 -1.91
CA MET A 28 -0.36 -1.92 -2.51
C MET A 28 0.91 -1.34 -1.87
N ALA A 29 0.94 -0.02 -1.65
CA ALA A 29 2.06 0.65 -1.01
C ALA A 29 2.15 0.33 0.49
N ALA A 30 1.00 0.27 1.18
CA ALA A 30 0.94 -0.08 2.59
C ALA A 30 1.49 -1.50 2.85
N ILE A 31 1.06 -2.48 2.05
CA ILE A 31 1.56 -3.86 2.13
C ILE A 31 3.05 -3.93 1.78
N SER A 32 3.52 -3.21 0.76
CA SER A 32 4.95 -3.17 0.39
C SER A 32 5.82 -2.62 1.52
N ASN A 33 5.38 -1.55 2.18
CA ASN A 33 6.06 -1.00 3.34
C ASN A 33 6.05 -1.98 4.53
N ALA A 34 4.95 -2.67 4.78
CA ALA A 34 4.87 -3.67 5.85
C ALA A 34 5.79 -4.87 5.59
N ILE A 35 5.90 -5.34 4.34
CA ILE A 35 6.85 -6.39 3.97
C ILE A 35 8.29 -5.89 4.21
N TYR A 36 8.62 -4.68 3.75
CA TYR A 36 9.94 -4.09 3.98
C TYR A 36 10.27 -4.00 5.47
N ASP A 37 9.33 -3.55 6.30
CA ASP A 37 9.49 -3.47 7.75
C ASP A 37 9.74 -4.85 8.39
N ALA A 38 9.02 -5.88 7.91
CA ALA A 38 9.14 -7.25 8.44
C ALA A 38 10.44 -7.97 8.04
N ILE A 39 10.92 -7.80 6.80
CA ILE A 39 12.05 -8.60 6.27
C ILE A 39 13.28 -7.78 5.90
N GLY A 40 13.20 -6.46 5.91
CA GLY A 40 14.29 -5.55 5.52
C GLY A 40 14.64 -5.56 4.04
N VAL A 41 13.77 -6.08 3.16
CA VAL A 41 13.97 -6.14 1.70
C VAL A 41 12.89 -5.31 1.00
N ARG A 42 13.30 -4.39 0.14
CA ARG A 42 12.37 -3.51 -0.58
C ARG A 42 11.87 -4.24 -1.83
N MET A 43 10.58 -4.59 -1.82
CA MET A 43 9.89 -5.14 -2.99
C MET A 43 9.43 -4.00 -3.92
N ASN A 44 9.87 -4.01 -5.17
CA ASN A 44 9.57 -2.97 -6.18
C ASN A 44 8.64 -3.46 -7.31
N HIS A 45 8.11 -4.67 -7.19
CA HIS A 45 7.23 -5.28 -8.17
C HIS A 45 6.00 -5.86 -7.50
N LEU A 46 4.89 -5.81 -8.23
CA LEU A 46 3.62 -6.42 -7.85
C LEU A 46 3.29 -7.54 -8.84
N PRO A 47 2.61 -8.62 -8.40
CA PRO A 47 2.25 -8.90 -7.00
C PRO A 47 3.47 -9.34 -6.16
N MET A 48 3.44 -9.05 -4.86
CA MET A 48 4.41 -9.58 -3.88
C MET A 48 3.94 -10.95 -3.39
N SER A 49 3.84 -11.90 -4.32
CA SER A 49 3.40 -13.27 -4.03
C SER A 49 4.42 -14.03 -3.15
N PRO A 50 4.00 -15.09 -2.43
CA PRO A 50 4.87 -15.80 -1.49
C PRO A 50 6.18 -16.31 -2.09
N ASP A 51 6.16 -16.77 -3.35
CA ASP A 51 7.35 -17.18 -4.10
C ASP A 51 8.33 -16.00 -4.31
N LYS A 52 7.83 -14.82 -4.67
CA LYS A 52 8.66 -13.61 -4.85
C LYS A 52 9.23 -13.08 -3.55
N VAL A 53 8.47 -13.16 -2.46
CA VAL A 53 8.98 -12.83 -1.13
C VAL A 53 10.06 -13.83 -0.69
N LEU A 54 9.88 -15.12 -0.96
CA LEU A 54 10.86 -16.15 -0.65
C LEU A 54 12.16 -15.99 -1.47
N GLU A 55 12.05 -15.75 -2.78
CA GLU A 55 13.19 -15.43 -3.64
C GLU A 55 13.98 -14.23 -3.09
N ALA A 56 13.29 -13.17 -2.68
CA ALA A 56 13.91 -11.97 -2.13
C ALA A 56 14.62 -12.23 -0.77
N LEU A 57 14.05 -13.10 0.07
CA LEU A 57 14.66 -13.53 1.33
C LEU A 57 15.92 -14.37 1.08
N TRP A 58 15.87 -15.33 0.17
CA TRP A 58 17.04 -16.16 -0.17
C TRP A 58 18.17 -15.34 -0.77
N ALA A 59 17.85 -14.42 -1.69
CA ALA A 59 18.84 -13.50 -2.25
C ALA A 59 19.51 -12.64 -1.16
N LYS A 60 18.78 -12.20 -0.13
CA LYS A 60 19.35 -11.50 1.03
C LYS A 60 20.26 -12.40 1.88
N GLU A 61 19.88 -13.67 2.05
CA GLU A 61 20.63 -14.66 2.85
C GLU A 61 21.80 -15.30 2.09
N GLY A 62 21.95 -15.02 0.78
CA GLY A 62 22.97 -15.64 -0.08
C GLY A 62 22.69 -17.12 -0.40
N LYS A 63 21.42 -17.52 -0.37
CA LYS A 63 20.95 -18.87 -0.71
C LYS A 63 20.53 -18.99 -2.17
#